data_AF-A0A328WKU2-F1
#
_entry.id   AF-A0A328WKU2-F1
#
_cell.length_a   1.000
_cell.length_b   1.000
_cell.length_c   1.000
_cell.angle_alpha   90.00
_cell.angle_beta   90.00
_cell.angle_gamma   90.00
#
_symmetry.space_group_name_H-M   'P 1'
#
loop_
_entity.id
_entity.type
_entity.pdbx_description
1 polymer ?
#
loop_
_entity_poly.entity_id
_entity_poly.type
_entity_poly.pdbx_seq_one_letter_code
_entity_poly.pdbx_strand_id
1 'polypeptide(L)'
;MNKNVILATVCTTLFLISCGKKEEQPADTIIIEQPAETPTPAPTEPVEQDGTSLEIGKDGVKINTKDGDKKTTIDVSDKDAKVEIKD
;
A
#
# COMPACT_ATOMS: atom_id res chain seq x y z
N MET A 1 65.48 -24.80 19.70
CA MET A 1 65.84 -24.46 18.31
C MET A 1 65.89 -22.94 18.12
N ASN A 2 67.06 -22.46 17.71
CA ASN A 2 67.43 -21.18 17.07
C ASN A 2 66.36 -20.09 16.81
N LYS A 3 66.41 -19.04 17.65
CA LYS A 3 65.69 -17.74 17.59
C LYS A 3 65.96 -16.83 16.37
N ASN A 4 66.83 -17.25 15.44
CA ASN A 4 67.21 -16.47 14.26
C ASN A 4 66.39 -16.81 13.01
N VAL A 5 65.50 -17.82 13.08
CA VAL A 5 64.66 -18.22 11.94
C VAL A 5 63.39 -17.36 11.81
N ILE A 6 62.88 -16.83 12.93
CA ILE A 6 61.60 -16.12 12.96
C ILE A 6 61.70 -14.71 12.34
N LEU A 7 62.87 -14.06 12.43
CA LEU A 7 63.03 -12.67 11.97
C LEU A 7 63.15 -12.55 10.43
N ALA A 8 63.59 -13.61 9.75
CA ALA A 8 63.84 -13.56 8.30
C ALA A 8 62.58 -13.76 7.44
N THR A 9 61.50 -14.33 7.97
CA THR A 9 60.29 -14.65 7.20
C THR A 9 59.25 -13.53 7.16
N VAL A 10 59.37 -12.52 8.03
CA VAL A 10 58.44 -11.37 8.06
C VAL A 10 58.72 -10.38 6.92
N CYS A 11 59.93 -10.34 6.36
CA CYS A 11 60.28 -9.39 5.29
C CYS A 11 59.80 -9.78 3.88
N THR A 12 59.34 -11.03 3.66
CA THR A 12 58.97 -11.51 2.32
C THR A 12 57.50 -11.26 1.95
N THR A 13 56.63 -10.92 2.91
CA THR A 13 55.22 -10.63 2.63
C THR A 13 54.95 -9.19 2.19
N LEU A 14 55.89 -8.27 2.45
CA LEU A 14 55.78 -6.85 2.05
C LEU A 14 56.10 -6.60 0.55
N PHE A 15 56.65 -7.60 -0.16
CA PHE A 15 56.99 -7.48 -1.59
C PHE A 15 55.88 -7.96 -2.55
N LEU A 16 54.76 -8.51 -2.05
CA LEU A 16 53.66 -8.99 -2.91
C LEU A 16 52.66 -7.89 -3.31
N ILE A 17 52.81 -6.66 -2.80
CA ILE A 17 51.96 -5.52 -3.20
C ILE A 17 52.43 -4.88 -4.53
N SER A 18 53.56 -5.35 -5.07
CA SER A 18 54.18 -4.78 -6.28
C SER A 18 54.37 -5.84 -7.37
N CYS A 19 53.32 -6.56 -7.77
CA CYS A 19 53.28 -7.12 -9.11
C CYS A 19 51.85 -7.44 -9.56
N GLY A 20 51.45 -6.80 -10.65
CA GLY A 20 50.41 -7.32 -11.52
C GLY A 20 49.03 -6.76 -11.23
N LYS A 21 48.78 -5.57 -11.79
CA LYS A 21 47.48 -5.14 -12.32
C LYS A 21 46.61 -6.36 -12.65
N LYS A 22 45.56 -6.60 -11.87
CA LYS A 22 44.39 -7.31 -12.37
C LYS A 22 43.42 -6.22 -12.77
N GLU A 23 43.24 -6.07 -14.07
CA GLU A 23 42.08 -5.39 -14.62
C GLU A 23 40.86 -6.16 -14.10
N GLU A 24 40.21 -5.60 -13.07
CA GLU A 24 38.86 -5.98 -12.72
C GLU A 24 37.97 -5.48 -13.85
N GLN A 25 37.73 -6.39 -14.79
CA GLN A 25 36.67 -6.27 -15.79
C GLN A 25 35.41 -5.78 -15.06
N PRO A 26 34.74 -4.71 -15.54
CA PRO A 26 33.57 -4.20 -14.86
C PRO A 26 32.58 -5.35 -14.72
N ALA A 27 32.23 -5.70 -13.48
CA ALA A 27 31.20 -6.69 -13.24
C ALA A 27 29.95 -6.21 -13.97
N ASP A 28 29.52 -6.96 -14.99
CA ASP A 28 28.24 -6.73 -15.66
C ASP A 28 27.17 -6.75 -14.57
N THR A 29 26.73 -5.56 -14.19
CA THR A 29 25.74 -5.39 -13.16
C THR A 29 24.44 -5.82 -13.82
N ILE A 30 23.99 -7.04 -13.54
CA ILE A 30 22.70 -7.53 -14.00
C ILE A 30 21.65 -6.63 -13.33
N ILE A 31 21.14 -5.66 -14.07
CA ILE A 31 19.98 -4.87 -13.67
C ILE A 31 18.79 -5.81 -13.82
N ILE A 32 18.35 -6.39 -12.70
CA ILE A 32 17.08 -7.09 -12.65
C ILE A 32 16.02 -5.98 -12.60
N GLU A 33 15.36 -5.72 -13.73
CA GLU A 33 14.20 -4.85 -13.76
C GLU A 33 13.11 -5.48 -12.88
N GLN A 34 12.85 -4.86 -11.73
CA GLN A 34 11.69 -5.21 -10.91
C GLN A 34 10.44 -4.83 -11.71
N PRO A 35 9.53 -5.78 -12.02
CA PRO A 35 8.30 -5.44 -12.72
C PRO A 35 7.55 -4.39 -11.90
N ALA A 36 7.17 -3.29 -12.55
CA ALA A 36 6.38 -2.25 -11.92
C ALA A 36 5.10 -2.89 -11.35
N GLU A 37 4.86 -2.67 -10.06
CA GLU A 37 3.62 -3.11 -9.43
C GLU A 37 2.45 -2.47 -10.17
N THR A 38 1.51 -3.30 -10.64
CA THR A 38 0.28 -2.77 -11.24
C THR A 38 -0.43 -1.91 -10.21
N PRO A 39 -0.85 -0.68 -10.57
CA PRO A 39 -1.53 0.20 -9.64
C PRO A 39 -2.77 -0.52 -9.10
N THR A 40 -2.87 -0.59 -7.77
CA THR A 40 -4.07 -1.11 -7.12
C THR A 40 -5.27 -0.29 -7.62
N PRO A 41 -6.33 -0.93 -8.14
CA PRO A 41 -7.50 -0.20 -8.58
C PRO A 41 -8.04 0.61 -7.40
N ALA A 42 -8.33 1.88 -7.64
CA ALA A 42 -8.93 2.75 -6.63
C ALA A 42 -10.21 2.08 -6.10
N PRO A 43 -10.53 2.20 -4.79
CA PRO A 43 -11.78 1.72 -4.25
C PRO A 43 -12.94 2.26 -5.09
N THR A 44 -13.71 1.37 -5.71
CA THR A 44 -14.93 1.76 -6.40
C THR A 44 -15.88 2.34 -5.36
N GLU A 45 -16.22 3.61 -5.50
CA GLU A 45 -17.22 4.23 -4.64
C GLU A 45 -18.54 3.46 -4.79
N PRO A 46 -19.24 3.19 -3.67
CA PRO A 46 -20.54 2.52 -3.75
C PRO A 46 -21.48 3.39 -4.58
N VAL A 47 -21.91 2.85 -5.72
CA VAL A 47 -22.95 3.47 -6.54
C VAL A 47 -24.20 3.54 -5.67
N GLU A 48 -24.70 4.75 -5.37
CA GLU A 48 -25.93 4.96 -4.59
C GLU A 48 -27.11 4.45 -5.44
N GLN A 49 -27.43 3.17 -5.26
CA GLN A 49 -28.51 2.48 -5.98
C GLN A 49 -29.88 2.99 -5.54
N ASP A 50 -30.81 2.99 -6.48
CA ASP A 50 -32.21 3.24 -6.21
C ASP A 50 -32.77 2.14 -5.31
N GLY A 51 -33.67 2.52 -4.42
CA GLY A 51 -34.20 1.59 -3.44
C GLY A 51 -35.01 2.28 -2.36
N THR A 52 -35.63 1.43 -1.53
CA THR A 52 -36.35 1.87 -0.34
C THR A 52 -35.68 1.24 0.88
N SER A 53 -35.25 2.09 1.81
CA SER A 53 -34.76 1.70 3.12
C SER A 53 -35.83 1.98 4.18
N LEU A 54 -36.00 1.05 5.10
CA LEU A 54 -36.91 1.12 6.23
C LEU A 54 -36.11 0.93 7.52
N GLU A 55 -36.11 1.96 8.36
CA GLU A 55 -35.48 1.93 9.68
C GLU A 55 -36.58 1.98 10.74
N ILE A 56 -36.58 0.99 11.64
CA ILE A 56 -37.54 0.87 12.73
C ILE A 56 -36.77 0.93 14.04
N GLY A 57 -37.00 1.96 14.83
CA GLY A 57 -36.38 2.18 16.13
C GLY A 57 -37.42 2.25 17.25
N LYS A 58 -36.94 2.46 18.47
CA LYS A 58 -37.81 2.76 19.61
C LYS A 58 -38.48 4.12 19.48
N ASP A 59 -37.82 5.03 18.77
CA ASP A 59 -38.26 6.42 18.61
C ASP A 59 -39.20 6.62 17.42
N GLY A 60 -39.46 5.57 16.62
CA GLY A 60 -40.33 5.66 15.46
C GLY A 60 -39.90 4.84 14.25
N VAL A 61 -40.46 5.20 13.09
CA VAL A 61 -40.21 4.57 11.79
C VAL A 61 -39.77 5.63 10.78
N LYS A 62 -38.67 5.35 10.09
CA LYS A 62 -38.16 6.18 9.00
C LYS A 62 -38.11 5.40 7.69
N ILE A 63 -38.69 5.96 6.64
CA ILE A 63 -38.72 5.40 5.29
C ILE A 63 -37.99 6.36 4.36
N ASN A 64 -36.98 5.86 3.67
CA ASN A 64 -36.22 6.60 2.67
C ASN A 64 -36.31 5.88 1.34
N THR A 65 -36.91 6.53 0.34
CA THR A 65 -36.95 6.03 -1.03
C THR A 65 -36.14 6.94 -1.94
N LYS A 66 -35.25 6.34 -2.73
CA LYS A 66 -34.52 7.00 -3.81
C LYS A 66 -34.90 6.33 -5.13
N ASP A 67 -35.30 7.14 -6.10
CA ASP A 67 -35.63 6.72 -7.47
C ASP A 67 -35.01 7.73 -8.45
N GLY A 68 -33.82 7.41 -8.94
CA GLY A 68 -32.96 8.31 -9.69
C GLY A 68 -32.57 9.54 -8.86
N ASP A 69 -32.93 10.71 -9.36
CA ASP A 69 -32.67 12.00 -8.69
C ASP A 69 -33.71 12.32 -7.60
N LYS A 70 -34.86 11.65 -7.62
CA LYS A 70 -35.97 11.92 -6.68
C LYS A 70 -35.73 11.23 -5.35
N LYS A 71 -35.95 11.96 -4.26
CA LYS A 71 -35.81 11.44 -2.90
C LYS A 71 -37.04 11.77 -2.06
N THR A 72 -37.63 10.72 -1.48
CA THR A 72 -38.75 10.83 -0.54
C THR A 72 -38.29 10.34 0.82
N THR A 73 -38.51 11.13 1.87
CA THR A 73 -38.24 10.76 3.26
C THR A 73 -39.50 10.95 4.09
N ILE A 74 -39.93 9.87 4.74
CA ILE A 74 -41.04 9.86 5.70
C ILE A 74 -40.44 9.52 7.06
N ASP A 75 -40.62 10.40 8.04
CA ASP A 75 -40.14 10.19 9.41
C ASP A 75 -41.32 10.31 10.36
N VAL A 76 -41.67 9.21 11.01
CA VAL A 76 -42.77 9.14 11.97
C VAL A 76 -42.15 8.83 13.33
N SER A 77 -42.14 9.84 14.21
CA SER A 77 -41.65 9.71 15.57
C SER A 77 -42.78 9.89 16.58
N ASP A 78 -42.56 9.45 17.83
CA ASP A 78 -43.55 9.56 18.92
C ASP A 78 -43.97 11.01 19.23
N LYS A 79 -43.18 12.00 18.78
CA LYS A 79 -43.42 13.42 19.05
C LYS A 79 -44.08 14.12 17.88
N ASP A 80 -43.66 13.82 16.65
CA ASP A 80 -44.14 14.47 15.43
C ASP A 80 -44.00 13.53 14.21
N ALA A 81 -44.88 13.71 13.22
CA ALA A 81 -44.77 13.09 11.91
C ALA A 81 -44.34 14.13 10.87
N LYS A 82 -43.25 13.89 10.14
CA LYS A 82 -42.70 14.77 9.11
C LYS A 82 -42.60 14.03 7.78
N VAL A 83 -43.07 14.68 6.70
CA VAL A 83 -42.92 14.20 5.32
C VAL A 83 -42.12 15.23 4.53
N GLU A 84 -41.07 14.78 3.85
CA GLU A 84 -40.20 15.61 3.02
C GLU A 84 -40.04 14.97 1.64
N ILE A 85 -40.40 15.70 0.59
CA ILE A 85 -40.28 15.29 -0.81
C ILE A 85 -39.28 16.23 -1.47
N LYS A 86 -38.26 15.67 -2.11
CA LYS A 86 -37.25 16.40 -2.87
C LYS A 86 -37.27 15.91 -4.31
N ASP A 87 -37.48 16.85 -5.21
CA ASP A 87 -37.42 16.71 -6.67
C ASP A 87 -36.14 17.33 -7.23
#